data_AF-M5B2N1-F1
#
_entry.id   AF-M5B2N1-F1
#
_cell.length_a   1.000
_cell.length_b   1.000
_cell.length_c   1.000
_cell.angle_alpha   90.00
_cell.angle_beta   90.00
_cell.angle_gamma   90.00
#
_symmetry.space_group_name_H-M   'P 1'
#
loop_
_entity.id
_entity.type
_entity.pdbx_description
1 polymer ?
#
loop_
_entity_poly.entity_id
_entity_poly.type
_entity_poly.pdbx_seq_one_letter_code
_entity_poly.pdbx_strand_id
1 'polypeptide(L)'
;MRRRIIKPKTPIFLGCEGESEQAYGQLLNDLLQAAGRPVHLEVVNLSPGAGDPISRLRRAAQEIDRRRRRRSEFARRAVLLDLDQMQNDNQRRQQAEQLANQLDVRIIWQDPCHEALLLRHLDGFAQHRPPTTQAAGVALQAAWPQYAKPMTKILLARRIGLAGVRRAAAVEPALAAFLHDVGLLP
;
A
#
# COMPACT_ATOMS: atom_id res chain seq x y z
N MET A 1 9.56 21.01 -34.89
CA MET A 1 9.48 20.07 -33.74
C MET A 1 8.28 20.44 -32.86
N ARG A 2 7.23 19.61 -32.79
CA ARG A 2 6.10 19.84 -31.87
C ARG A 2 6.54 19.48 -30.44
N ARG A 3 6.56 20.47 -29.55
CA ARG A 3 6.82 20.28 -28.11
C ARG A 3 5.69 19.42 -27.54
N ARG A 4 5.99 18.18 -27.14
CA ARG A 4 5.00 17.26 -26.57
C ARG A 4 4.57 17.85 -25.22
N ILE A 5 3.35 18.38 -25.14
CA ILE A 5 2.76 18.87 -23.89
C ILE A 5 2.50 17.62 -23.02
N ILE A 6 3.36 17.39 -22.03
CA ILE A 6 3.17 16.31 -21.06
C ILE A 6 2.08 16.78 -20.09
N LYS A 7 0.92 16.13 -20.11
CA LYS A 7 -0.11 16.39 -19.10
C LYS A 7 0.44 16.02 -17.72
N PRO A 8 0.37 16.91 -16.72
CA PRO A 8 0.80 16.58 -15.37
C PRO A 8 -0.03 15.41 -14.84
N LYS A 9 0.64 14.44 -14.20
CA LYS A 9 -0.02 13.28 -13.58
C LYS A 9 -0.71 13.74 -12.30
N THR A 10 -1.90 13.22 -12.03
CA THR A 10 -2.63 13.46 -10.79
C THR A 10 -1.89 12.81 -9.62
N PRO A 11 -1.47 13.57 -8.59
CA PRO A 11 -0.74 13.02 -7.46
C PRO A 11 -1.69 12.28 -6.50
N ILE A 12 -1.26 11.10 -6.05
CA ILE A 12 -1.95 10.26 -5.08
C ILE A 12 -0.97 9.99 -3.94
N PHE A 13 -1.39 10.21 -2.70
CA PHE A 13 -0.55 9.93 -1.54
C PHE A 13 -0.71 8.46 -1.12
N LEU A 14 0.40 7.75 -0.93
CA LEU A 14 0.42 6.41 -0.35
C LEU A 14 1.46 6.33 0.78
N GLY A 15 0.99 6.38 2.02
CA GLY A 15 1.82 6.16 3.20
C GLY A 15 2.06 4.68 3.47
N CYS A 16 3.19 4.34 4.06
CA CYS A 16 3.50 2.95 4.42
C CYS A 16 4.44 2.82 5.63
N GLU A 17 4.50 1.63 6.23
CA GLU A 17 5.31 1.40 7.43
C GLU A 17 6.81 1.30 7.12
N GLY A 18 7.24 0.58 6.09
CA GLY A 18 8.66 0.33 5.87
C GLY A 18 9.08 0.33 4.41
N GLU A 19 10.32 -0.10 4.20
CA GLU A 19 10.93 -0.19 2.87
C GLU A 19 10.25 -1.25 1.99
N SER A 20 9.70 -2.31 2.59
CA SER A 20 9.04 -3.40 1.86
C SER A 20 7.73 -2.93 1.23
N GLU A 21 6.92 -2.24 2.01
CA GLU A 21 5.68 -1.62 1.55
C GLU A 21 5.97 -0.46 0.59
N GLN A 22 7.07 0.27 0.81
CA GLN A 22 7.50 1.32 -0.11
C GLN A 22 7.81 0.75 -1.49
N ALA A 23 8.56 -0.36 -1.56
CA ALA A 23 8.83 -1.07 -2.80
C ALA A 23 7.55 -1.56 -3.49
N TYR A 24 6.58 -2.07 -2.72
CA TYR A 24 5.27 -2.48 -3.23
C TYR A 24 4.47 -1.29 -3.79
N GLY A 25 4.43 -0.15 -3.08
CA GLY A 25 3.80 1.07 -3.59
C GLY A 25 4.44 1.56 -4.89
N GLN A 26 5.77 1.46 -5.01
CA GLN A 26 6.46 1.80 -6.25
C GLN A 26 6.14 0.81 -7.39
N LEU A 27 5.97 -0.48 -7.08
CA LEU A 27 5.49 -1.46 -8.05
C LEU A 27 4.10 -1.10 -8.57
N LEU A 28 3.17 -0.72 -7.69
CA LEU A 28 1.83 -0.26 -8.10
C LEU A 28 1.92 0.99 -9.01
N ASN A 29 2.82 1.91 -8.71
CA ASN A 29 3.06 3.09 -9.54
C ASN A 29 3.60 2.72 -10.94
N ASP A 30 4.45 1.70 -11.06
CA ASP A 30 4.92 1.20 -12.36
C ASP A 30 3.78 0.53 -13.14
N LEU A 31 2.93 -0.25 -12.47
CA LEU A 31 1.76 -0.88 -13.09
C LEU A 31 0.75 0.16 -13.60
N LEU A 32 0.51 1.24 -12.84
CA LEU A 32 -0.31 2.37 -13.27
C LEU A 32 0.25 3.06 -14.51
N GLN A 33 1.57 3.23 -14.57
CA GLN A 33 2.25 3.80 -15.73
C GLN A 33 2.14 2.88 -16.95
N ALA A 34 2.36 1.57 -16.76
CA ALA A 34 2.21 0.57 -17.82
C ALA A 34 0.77 0.52 -18.36
N ALA A 35 -0.23 0.74 -17.50
CA ALA A 35 -1.64 0.86 -17.87
C ALA A 35 -2.01 2.23 -18.48
N GLY A 36 -1.04 3.13 -18.70
CA GLY A 36 -1.28 4.45 -19.28
C GLY A 36 -2.13 5.38 -18.40
N ARG A 37 -2.23 5.11 -17.09
CA ARG A 37 -3.03 5.93 -16.18
C ARG A 37 -2.32 7.25 -15.90
N PRO A 38 -3.03 8.40 -16.00
CA PRO A 38 -2.44 9.72 -15.76
C PRO A 38 -2.32 10.04 -14.27
N VAL A 39 -1.94 9.06 -13.44
CA VAL A 39 -1.79 9.20 -11.99
C VAL A 39 -0.34 8.90 -11.58
N HIS A 40 0.07 9.43 -10.43
CA HIS A 40 1.36 9.16 -9.84
C HIS A 40 1.19 8.89 -8.34
N LEU A 41 1.65 7.72 -7.88
CA LEU A 41 1.70 7.43 -6.46
C LEU A 41 2.97 8.05 -5.86
N GLU A 42 2.79 8.96 -4.93
CA GLU A 42 3.84 9.45 -4.06
C GLU A 42 3.89 8.56 -2.81
N VAL A 43 4.84 7.64 -2.80
CA VAL A 43 4.99 6.62 -1.75
C VAL A 43 5.88 7.16 -0.64
N VAL A 44 5.37 7.21 0.59
CA VAL A 44 6.03 7.85 1.74
C VAL A 44 6.16 6.85 2.89
N ASN A 45 7.39 6.57 3.31
CA ASN A 45 7.67 5.81 4.51
C ASN A 45 7.36 6.66 5.76
N LEU A 46 6.47 6.17 6.61
CA LEU A 46 5.95 6.84 7.80
C LEU A 46 6.59 6.37 9.11
N SER A 47 7.42 5.32 9.12
CA SER A 47 8.03 4.78 10.35
C SER A 47 9.00 5.71 11.08
N PRO A 48 9.81 6.58 10.41
CA PRO A 48 10.71 7.46 11.15
C PRO A 48 9.95 8.35 12.15
N GLY A 49 10.05 8.01 13.44
CA GLY A 49 9.37 8.71 14.53
C GLY A 49 7.91 8.31 14.80
N ALA A 50 7.41 7.19 14.25
CA ALA A 50 6.06 6.68 14.53
C ALA A 50 6.06 5.18 14.85
N GLY A 51 5.69 4.82 16.08
CA GLY A 51 5.75 3.44 16.59
C GLY A 51 4.43 2.68 16.55
N ASP A 52 3.31 3.35 16.29
CA ASP A 52 1.98 2.74 16.28
C ASP A 52 1.09 3.32 15.15
N PRO A 53 0.01 2.63 14.75
CA PRO A 53 -0.80 3.05 13.60
C PRO A 53 -1.42 4.44 13.73
N ILE A 54 -1.81 4.88 14.94
CA ILE A 54 -2.37 6.24 15.14
C ILE A 54 -1.27 7.29 14.92
N SER A 55 -0.08 7.07 15.47
CA SER A 55 1.07 7.94 15.23
C SER A 55 1.44 8.00 13.74
N ARG A 56 1.35 6.87 13.02
CA ARG A 56 1.56 6.83 11.56
C ARG A 56 0.51 7.64 10.79
N LEU A 57 -0.76 7.58 11.19
CA LEU A 57 -1.81 8.42 10.59
C LEU A 57 -1.58 9.92 10.84
N ARG A 58 -1.18 10.30 12.07
CA ARG A 58 -0.80 11.70 12.36
C ARG A 58 0.40 12.14 11.53
N ARG A 59 1.38 11.26 11.35
CA ARG A 59 2.53 11.51 10.49
C ARG A 59 2.13 11.66 9.02
N ALA A 60 1.20 10.84 8.54
CA ALA A 60 0.64 10.94 7.19
C ALA A 60 0.02 12.33 6.98
N ALA A 61 -0.79 12.82 7.93
CA ALA A 61 -1.38 14.16 7.86
C ALA A 61 -0.32 15.26 7.73
N GLN A 62 0.73 15.22 8.57
CA GLN A 62 1.84 16.18 8.51
C GLN A 62 2.54 16.15 7.15
N GLU A 63 2.80 14.96 6.61
CA GLU A 63 3.49 14.76 5.35
C GLU A 63 2.62 15.16 4.13
N ILE A 64 1.29 14.99 4.22
CA ILE A 64 0.29 15.47 3.26
C ILE A 64 0.29 17.01 3.26
N ASP A 65 0.15 17.65 4.43
CA ASP A 65 0.11 19.10 4.55
C ASP A 65 1.41 19.76 4.07
N ARG A 66 2.55 19.19 4.47
CA ARG A 66 3.87 19.68 4.05
C ARG A 66 4.02 19.67 2.53
N ARG A 67 3.51 18.65 1.85
CA ARG A 67 3.59 18.50 0.39
C ARG A 67 2.55 19.33 -0.35
N ARG A 68 1.35 19.48 0.22
CA ARG A 68 0.30 20.38 -0.30
C ARG A 68 0.80 21.82 -0.40
N ARG A 69 1.71 22.25 0.49
CA ARG A 69 2.34 23.58 0.40
C ARG A 69 3.29 23.74 -0.80
N ARG A 70 3.79 22.64 -1.37
CA ARG A 70 4.78 22.63 -2.46
C ARG A 70 4.19 22.18 -3.81
N ARG A 71 3.00 21.59 -3.82
CA ARG A 71 2.37 20.95 -4.98
C ARG A 71 0.84 21.09 -4.93
N SER A 72 0.18 20.74 -6.03
CA SER A 72 -1.28 20.56 -6.08
C SER A 72 -1.76 19.53 -5.05
N GLU A 73 -3.01 19.66 -4.62
CA GLU A 73 -3.66 18.77 -3.66
C GLU A 73 -3.67 17.31 -4.15
N PHE A 74 -3.48 16.37 -3.22
CA PHE A 74 -3.58 14.94 -3.53
C PHE A 74 -5.04 14.56 -3.79
N ALA A 75 -5.30 13.98 -4.96
CA ALA A 75 -6.65 13.60 -5.34
C ALA A 75 -7.20 12.43 -4.52
N ARG A 76 -6.32 11.55 -4.01
CA ARG A 76 -6.63 10.46 -3.09
C ARG A 76 -5.46 10.26 -2.13
N ARG A 77 -5.75 9.72 -0.95
CA ARG A 77 -4.79 9.46 0.12
C ARG A 77 -5.08 8.08 0.72
N ALA A 78 -4.06 7.25 0.83
CA ALA A 78 -4.16 5.96 1.50
C ALA A 78 -2.92 5.67 2.35
N VAL A 79 -3.04 4.78 3.32
CA VAL A 79 -1.93 4.28 4.13
C VAL A 79 -2.03 2.76 4.26
N LEU A 80 -0.91 2.07 4.03
CA LEU A 80 -0.72 0.65 4.34
C LEU A 80 -0.33 0.52 5.81
N LEU A 81 -1.10 -0.25 6.58
CA LEU A 81 -0.85 -0.50 8.00
C LEU A 81 -1.00 -1.98 8.35
N ASP A 82 -0.06 -2.51 9.12
CA ASP A 82 -0.12 -3.87 9.63
C ASP A 82 -1.17 -3.97 10.76
N LEU A 83 -1.95 -5.05 10.74
CA LEU A 83 -3.02 -5.27 11.72
C LEU A 83 -2.49 -5.88 13.02
N ASP A 84 -1.31 -6.53 13.00
CA ASP A 84 -0.73 -7.21 14.16
C ASP A 84 -0.57 -6.30 15.40
N GLN A 85 -0.26 -5.02 15.20
CA GLN A 85 -0.20 -4.00 16.26
C GLN A 85 -1.56 -3.67 16.90
N MET A 86 -2.67 -4.12 16.32
CA MET A 86 -4.05 -3.79 16.71
C MET A 86 -4.96 -5.01 16.87
N GLN A 87 -4.47 -6.24 16.65
CA GLN A 87 -5.30 -7.45 16.59
C GLN A 87 -6.15 -7.70 17.85
N ASN A 88 -5.69 -7.25 19.02
CA ASN A 88 -6.38 -7.44 20.30
C ASN A 88 -6.98 -6.15 20.89
N ASP A 89 -6.96 -5.03 20.15
CA ASP A 89 -7.41 -3.72 20.64
C ASP A 89 -8.41 -3.09 19.66
N ASN A 90 -9.65 -3.58 19.72
CA ASN A 90 -10.76 -3.08 18.89
C ASN A 90 -11.01 -1.58 19.10
N GLN A 91 -10.81 -1.06 20.31
CA GLN A 91 -10.98 0.36 20.60
C GLN A 91 -9.94 1.18 19.85
N ARG A 92 -8.67 0.76 19.90
CA ARG A 92 -7.58 1.47 19.23
C ARG A 92 -7.67 1.37 17.71
N ARG A 93 -8.16 0.24 17.18
CA ARG A 93 -8.52 0.12 15.76
C ARG A 93 -9.59 1.12 15.36
N GLN A 94 -10.68 1.21 16.13
CA GLN A 94 -11.76 2.15 15.86
C GLN A 94 -11.28 3.61 15.92
N GLN A 95 -10.39 3.94 16.87
CA GLN A 95 -9.77 5.27 16.95
C GLN A 95 -8.91 5.58 15.72
N ALA A 96 -8.14 4.61 15.22
CA ALA A 96 -7.36 4.79 14.00
C ALA A 96 -8.28 5.02 12.78
N GLU A 97 -9.35 4.24 12.65
CA GLU A 97 -10.34 4.39 11.57
C GLU A 97 -11.08 5.74 11.64
N GLN A 98 -11.47 6.19 12.84
CA GLN A 98 -12.05 7.52 13.05
C GLN A 98 -11.09 8.64 12.66
N LEU A 99 -9.83 8.55 13.08
CA LEU A 99 -8.82 9.55 12.72
C LEU A 99 -8.56 9.56 11.20
N ALA A 100 -8.49 8.39 10.57
CA ALA A 100 -8.29 8.29 9.13
C ALA A 100 -9.46 8.92 8.35
N ASN A 101 -10.70 8.70 8.79
CA ASN A 101 -11.87 9.36 8.22
C ASN A 101 -11.82 10.89 8.39
N GLN A 102 -11.42 11.40 9.55
CA GLN A 102 -11.24 12.85 9.78
C GLN A 102 -10.18 13.46 8.86
N LEU A 103 -9.17 12.68 8.50
CA LEU A 103 -8.07 13.12 7.62
C LEU A 103 -8.33 12.90 6.12
N ASP A 104 -9.48 12.29 5.77
CA ASP A 104 -9.78 11.81 4.41
C ASP A 104 -8.66 10.90 3.87
N VAL A 105 -8.24 9.94 4.69
CA VAL A 105 -7.21 8.95 4.39
C VAL A 105 -7.81 7.56 4.47
N ARG A 106 -7.67 6.76 3.41
CA ARG A 106 -8.06 5.35 3.46
C ARG A 106 -6.99 4.50 4.16
N ILE A 107 -7.39 3.71 5.14
CA ILE A 107 -6.53 2.65 5.68
C ILE A 107 -6.68 1.39 4.81
N ILE A 108 -5.55 0.82 4.41
CA ILE A 108 -5.45 -0.52 3.83
C ILE A 108 -4.79 -1.39 4.89
N TRP A 109 -5.61 -2.06 5.69
CA TRP A 109 -5.14 -3.00 6.70
C TRP A 109 -4.49 -4.22 6.03
N GLN A 110 -3.30 -4.57 6.51
CA GLN A 110 -2.55 -5.73 6.09
C GLN A 110 -2.67 -6.76 7.21
N ASP A 111 -3.50 -7.78 7.02
CA ASP A 111 -3.82 -8.75 8.07
C ASP A 111 -3.01 -10.04 7.89
N PRO A 112 -2.16 -10.48 8.83
CA PRO A 112 -1.66 -9.72 9.98
C PRO A 112 -0.61 -8.67 9.61
N CYS A 113 0.10 -8.83 8.48
CA CYS A 113 1.21 -7.97 8.08
C CYS A 113 1.39 -7.90 6.55
N HIS A 114 2.41 -7.15 6.09
CA HIS A 114 2.77 -7.04 4.68
C HIS A 114 3.09 -8.36 3.97
N GLU A 115 3.80 -9.29 4.58
CA GLU A 115 4.08 -10.60 3.98
C GLU A 115 2.79 -11.38 3.69
N ALA A 116 1.79 -11.28 4.57
CA ALA A 116 0.49 -11.90 4.35
C ALA A 116 -0.24 -11.27 3.15
N LEU A 117 -0.12 -9.95 2.98
CA LEU A 117 -0.62 -9.25 1.79
C LEU A 117 0.09 -9.72 0.52
N LEU A 118 1.43 -9.82 0.54
CA LEU A 118 2.21 -10.30 -0.62
C LEU A 118 1.84 -11.74 -1.00
N LEU A 119 1.61 -12.62 -0.02
CA LEU A 119 1.20 -14.01 -0.24
C LEU A 119 -0.06 -14.09 -1.11
N ARG A 120 -1.03 -13.20 -0.90
CA ARG A 120 -2.31 -13.17 -1.64
C ARG A 120 -2.16 -12.78 -3.11
N HIS A 121 -1.01 -12.22 -3.49
CA HIS A 121 -0.69 -11.94 -4.89
C HIS A 121 -0.25 -13.20 -5.65
N LEU A 122 0.21 -14.23 -4.94
CA LEU A 122 0.71 -15.47 -5.54
C LEU A 122 -0.45 -16.36 -6.00
N ASP A 123 -0.21 -17.10 -7.08
CA ASP A 123 -1.22 -17.99 -7.64
C ASP A 123 -1.51 -19.16 -6.69
N GLY A 124 -2.79 -19.48 -6.47
CA GLY A 124 -3.23 -20.45 -5.46
C GLY A 124 -3.23 -19.96 -4.00
N PHE A 125 -2.71 -18.75 -3.72
CA PHE A 125 -2.54 -18.26 -2.34
C PHE A 125 -3.49 -17.12 -1.93
N ALA A 126 -4.39 -16.68 -2.81
CA ALA A 126 -5.30 -15.55 -2.54
C ALA A 126 -6.10 -15.70 -1.22
N GLN A 127 -6.57 -16.91 -0.90
CA GLN A 127 -7.35 -17.16 0.31
C GLN A 127 -6.50 -17.49 1.54
N HIS A 128 -5.17 -17.53 1.42
CA HIS A 128 -4.32 -17.87 2.57
C HIS A 128 -4.33 -16.72 3.59
N ARG A 129 -4.70 -17.05 4.83
CA ARG A 129 -4.79 -16.16 5.99
C ARG A 129 -3.95 -16.70 7.15
N PRO A 130 -2.61 -16.64 7.07
CA PRO A 130 -1.77 -17.03 8.19
C PRO A 130 -2.12 -16.18 9.43
N PRO A 131 -2.25 -16.77 10.62
CA PRO A 131 -2.80 -16.07 11.79
C PRO A 131 -1.82 -15.06 12.41
N THR A 132 -0.52 -15.18 12.14
CA THR A 132 0.54 -14.35 12.74
C THR A 132 1.54 -13.88 11.70
N THR A 133 2.25 -12.78 12.00
CA THR A 133 3.35 -12.24 11.18
C THR A 133 4.43 -13.30 10.90
N GLN A 134 4.77 -14.12 11.90
CA GLN A 134 5.72 -15.23 11.73
C GLN A 134 5.19 -16.29 10.76
N ALA A 135 3.94 -16.72 10.93
CA ALA A 135 3.33 -17.72 10.03
C ALA A 135 3.21 -17.20 8.60
N ALA A 136 2.94 -15.91 8.43
CA ALA A 136 2.91 -15.25 7.13
C ALA A 136 4.29 -15.27 6.45
N GLY A 137 5.36 -14.96 7.19
CA GLY A 137 6.73 -15.06 6.69
C GLY A 137 7.10 -16.47 6.24
N VAL A 138 6.80 -17.48 7.05
CA VAL A 138 7.07 -18.89 6.71
C VAL A 138 6.28 -19.32 5.46
N ALA A 139 4.99 -19.02 5.39
CA ALA A 139 4.15 -19.38 4.26
C ALA A 139 4.60 -18.67 2.97
N LEU A 140 4.98 -17.40 3.05
CA LEU A 140 5.50 -16.65 1.91
C LEU A 140 6.83 -17.22 1.42
N GLN A 141 7.75 -17.55 2.32
CA GLN A 141 9.03 -18.13 1.95
C GLN A 141 8.87 -19.54 1.35
N ALA A 142 7.91 -20.33 1.83
CA ALA A 142 7.59 -21.62 1.22
C ALA A 142 7.01 -21.48 -0.21
N ALA A 143 6.09 -20.52 -0.41
CA ALA A 143 5.47 -20.24 -1.70
C ALA A 143 6.39 -19.49 -2.69
N TRP A 144 7.38 -18.77 -2.15
CA TRP A 144 8.35 -17.98 -2.87
C TRP A 144 9.73 -18.10 -2.19
N PRO A 145 10.49 -19.18 -2.47
CA PRO A 145 11.78 -19.45 -1.81
C PRO A 145 12.84 -18.35 -1.96
N GLN A 146 12.75 -17.53 -3.02
CA GLN A 146 13.66 -16.42 -3.27
C GLN A 146 13.25 -15.12 -2.57
N TYR A 147 12.15 -15.11 -1.81
CA TYR A 147 11.74 -13.94 -1.04
C TYR A 147 12.72 -13.67 0.11
N ALA A 148 13.22 -12.44 0.18
CA ALA A 148 14.08 -11.97 1.26
C ALA A 148 13.74 -10.51 1.59
N LYS A 149 13.50 -10.21 2.87
CA LYS A 149 13.17 -8.85 3.32
C LYS A 149 14.47 -8.03 3.53
N PRO A 150 14.57 -6.78 3.01
CA PRO A 150 13.61 -6.08 2.16
C PRO A 150 13.72 -6.51 0.67
N MET A 151 12.57 -6.61 -0.01
CA MET A 151 12.52 -6.79 -1.47
C MET A 151 12.49 -5.43 -2.18
N THR A 152 13.29 -5.26 -3.23
CA THR A 152 13.18 -4.08 -4.10
C THR A 152 11.97 -4.18 -5.01
N LYS A 153 11.50 -3.04 -5.54
CA LYS A 153 10.44 -2.99 -6.57
C LYS A 153 10.71 -3.95 -7.73
N ILE A 154 11.95 -4.00 -8.22
CA ILE A 154 12.35 -4.85 -9.36
C ILE A 154 12.18 -6.33 -9.00
N LEU A 155 12.58 -6.72 -7.79
CA LEU A 155 12.42 -8.10 -7.32
C LEU A 155 10.96 -8.47 -7.12
N LEU A 156 10.14 -7.53 -6.60
CA LEU A 156 8.69 -7.72 -6.52
C LEU A 156 8.05 -7.91 -7.90
N ALA A 157 8.42 -7.07 -8.88
CA ALA A 157 7.88 -7.11 -10.24
C ALA A 157 8.13 -8.44 -10.96
N ARG A 158 9.18 -9.19 -10.59
CA ARG A 158 9.46 -10.52 -11.18
C ARG A 158 8.39 -11.56 -10.86
N ARG A 159 7.65 -11.37 -9.75
CA ARG A 159 6.65 -12.33 -9.28
C ARG A 159 5.24 -11.76 -9.25
N ILE A 160 5.13 -10.45 -9.00
CA ILE A 160 3.86 -9.75 -8.86
C ILE A 160 3.68 -8.80 -10.04
N GLY A 161 2.83 -9.19 -10.98
CA GLY A 161 2.30 -8.32 -12.03
C GLY A 161 0.84 -7.94 -11.78
N LEU A 162 0.20 -7.33 -12.79
CA LEU A 162 -1.21 -6.89 -12.70
C LEU A 162 -2.16 -8.04 -12.32
N ALA A 163 -1.93 -9.26 -12.82
CA ALA A 163 -2.73 -10.43 -12.46
C ALA A 163 -2.62 -10.76 -10.95
N GLY A 164 -1.43 -10.64 -10.37
CA GLY A 164 -1.23 -10.82 -8.92
C GLY A 164 -1.93 -9.75 -8.11
N VAL A 165 -1.87 -8.50 -8.55
CA VAL A 165 -2.57 -7.38 -7.90
C VAL A 165 -4.10 -7.59 -7.96
N ARG A 166 -4.63 -8.05 -9.10
CA ARG A 166 -6.05 -8.41 -9.23
C ARG A 166 -6.45 -9.54 -8.27
N ARG A 167 -5.62 -10.58 -8.13
CA ARG A 167 -5.86 -11.67 -7.17
C ARG A 167 -5.93 -11.16 -5.73
N ALA A 168 -4.98 -10.34 -5.32
CA ALA A 168 -5.00 -9.77 -3.98
C ALA A 168 -6.22 -8.85 -3.77
N ALA A 169 -6.53 -7.99 -4.74
CA ALA A 169 -7.70 -7.12 -4.67
C ALA A 169 -9.03 -7.90 -4.52
N ALA A 170 -9.15 -9.08 -5.12
CA ALA A 170 -10.35 -9.91 -4.99
C ALA A 170 -10.65 -10.35 -3.55
N VAL A 171 -9.66 -10.31 -2.66
CA VAL A 171 -9.76 -10.76 -1.26
C VAL A 171 -9.42 -9.66 -0.25
N GLU A 172 -8.96 -8.50 -0.72
CA GLU A 172 -8.58 -7.33 0.08
C GLU A 172 -9.46 -6.12 -0.28
N PRO A 173 -10.62 -5.93 0.37
CA PRO A 173 -11.58 -4.90 -0.03
C PRO A 173 -11.02 -3.47 -0.03
N ALA A 174 -10.21 -3.13 0.99
CA ALA A 174 -9.61 -1.79 1.09
C ALA A 174 -8.56 -1.54 0.00
N LEU A 175 -7.77 -2.57 -0.34
CA LEU A 175 -6.83 -2.50 -1.46
C LEU A 175 -7.60 -2.39 -2.79
N ALA A 176 -8.64 -3.19 -3.00
CA ALA A 176 -9.47 -3.12 -4.19
C ALA A 176 -10.04 -1.72 -4.40
N ALA A 177 -10.69 -1.16 -3.37
CA ALA A 177 -11.25 0.19 -3.41
C ALA A 177 -10.19 1.24 -3.77
N PHE A 178 -8.99 1.14 -3.19
CA PHE A 178 -7.87 2.02 -3.57
C PHE A 178 -7.47 1.86 -5.03
N LEU A 179 -7.36 0.63 -5.52
CA LEU A 179 -6.95 0.35 -6.89
C LEU A 179 -7.99 0.76 -7.93
N HIS A 180 -9.28 0.70 -7.60
CA HIS A 180 -10.37 1.28 -8.42
C HIS A 180 -10.26 2.81 -8.45
N ASP A 181 -10.07 3.45 -7.29
CA ASP A 181 -9.97 4.92 -7.21
C ASP A 181 -8.80 5.51 -8.01
N VAL A 182 -7.67 4.78 -8.08
CA VAL A 182 -6.52 5.19 -8.90
C VAL A 182 -6.59 4.67 -10.34
N GLY A 183 -7.66 3.94 -10.68
CA GLY A 183 -7.94 3.42 -12.01
C GLY A 183 -7.09 2.23 -12.45
N LEU A 184 -6.35 1.56 -11.55
CA LEU A 184 -5.61 0.35 -11.93
C LEU A 184 -6.56 -0.82 -12.21
N LEU A 185 -7.67 -0.87 -11.48
CA LEU A 185 -8.76 -1.82 -11.70
C LEU A 185 -9.96 -1.11 -12.34
N PRO A 186 -10.76 -1.84 -13.15
CA PRO A 186 -11.92 -1.28 -13.86
C PRO A 186 -13.02 -0.81 -12.92
#